data_AF-A0A3N5TLN2-F1
#
_entry.id   AF-A0A3N5TLN2-F1
#
_cell.length_a   1.000
_cell.length_b   1.000
_cell.length_c   1.000
_cell.angle_alpha   90.00
_cell.angle_beta   90.00
_cell.angle_gamma   90.00
#
_symmetry.space_group_name_H-M   'P 1'
#
loop_
_entity.id
_entity.type
_entity.pdbx_description
1 polymer ?
#
loop_
_entity_poly.entity_id
_entity_poly.type
_entity_poly.pdbx_seq_one_letter_code
_entity_poly.pdbx_strand_id
1 'polypeptide(L)' 'MSTKERVTIKIPKQLYNTLAEIIEETGFSSVTDFIVYVLRDVISMKSRGSGGQLTRDEMEQIRNKLKSLGYL' A
#
# COMPACT_ATOMS: atom_id res chain seq x y z
N MET A 1 2.01 -26.61 -4.45
CA MET A 1 2.11 -25.14 -4.37
C MET A 1 0.75 -24.61 -3.96
N SER A 2 0.60 -24.02 -2.77
CA SER A 2 -0.69 -23.51 -2.32
C SER A 2 -1.08 -22.32 -3.20
N THR A 3 -2.04 -22.52 -4.10
CA THR A 3 -2.70 -21.47 -4.87
C THR A 3 -3.40 -20.53 -3.90
N LYS A 4 -2.67 -19.54 -3.40
CA LYS A 4 -3.26 -18.46 -2.60
C LYS A 4 -4.29 -17.75 -3.46
N GLU A 5 -5.49 -17.63 -2.94
CA GLU A 5 -6.56 -16.85 -3.54
C GLU A 5 -6.05 -15.42 -3.77
N ARG A 6 -6.22 -14.91 -4.99
CA ARG A 6 -5.78 -13.57 -5.39
C ARG A 6 -7.00 -12.70 -5.59
N VAL A 7 -6.93 -11.49 -5.07
CA VAL A 7 -7.94 -10.45 -5.28
C VAL A 7 -7.38 -9.37 -6.21
N THR A 8 -8.21 -8.83 -7.09
CA THR A 8 -7.84 -7.70 -7.96
C THR A 8 -8.27 -6.40 -7.31
N ILE A 9 -7.34 -5.46 -7.17
CA ILE A 9 -7.59 -4.11 -6.68
C ILE A 9 -7.49 -3.12 -7.84
N LYS A 10 -8.40 -2.13 -7.87
CA LYS A 10 -8.29 -1.01 -8.80
C LYS A 10 -7.48 0.10 -8.13
N ILE A 11 -6.44 0.55 -8.81
CA ILE A 11 -5.66 1.73 -8.44
C ILE A 11 -5.62 2.67 -9.65
N PRO A 12 -5.61 3.99 -9.48
CA PRO A 12 -5.54 4.89 -10.62
C PRO A 12 -4.19 4.75 -11.31
N LYS A 13 -4.26 4.92 -12.62
CA LYS A 13 -3.16 4.66 -13.55
C LYS A 13 -1.90 5.48 -13.23
N GLN A 14 -2.08 6.72 -12.75
CA GLN A 14 -0.96 7.58 -12.35
C GLN A 14 -0.13 6.93 -11.25
N LEU A 15 -0.77 6.39 -10.21
CA LEU A 15 -0.09 5.72 -9.12
C LEU A 15 0.64 4.46 -9.60
N TYR A 16 0.01 3.66 -10.46
CA TYR A 16 0.65 2.48 -11.04
C TYR A 16 1.91 2.84 -11.82
N ASN A 17 1.87 3.91 -12.62
CA ASN A 17 3.03 4.35 -13.42
C ASN A 17 4.19 4.81 -12.53
N THR A 18 3.92 5.64 -11.52
CA THR A 18 4.95 6.05 -10.57
C THR A 18 5.54 4.86 -9.83
N LEU A 19 4.72 3.88 -9.44
CA LEU A 19 5.22 2.65 -8.83
C LEU A 19 6.05 1.82 -9.81
N ALA A 20 5.68 1.78 -11.09
CA ALA A 20 6.45 1.10 -12.13
C ALA A 20 7.85 1.72 -12.27
N GLU A 21 7.94 3.05 -12.35
CA GLU A 21 9.22 3.77 -12.42
C GLU A 21 10.08 3.51 -11.17
N ILE A 22 9.48 3.59 -9.97
CA ILE A 22 10.20 3.32 -8.71
C ILE A 22 10.78 1.91 -8.71
N ILE A 23 10.06 0.92 -9.23
CA ILE A 23 10.54 -0.46 -9.16
C ILE A 23 11.60 -0.82 -10.20
N GLU A 24 11.79 -0.03 -11.26
CA GLU A 24 12.82 -0.30 -12.28
C GLU A 24 14.23 -0.32 -11.69
N GLU A 25 14.48 0.49 -10.66
CA GLU A 25 15.75 0.54 -9.94
C GLU A 25 15.82 -0.42 -8.74
N THR A 26 14.75 -1.19 -8.52
CA THR A 26 14.64 -2.12 -7.40
C THR A 26 14.60 -3.56 -7.93
N GLY A 27 15.14 -4.52 -7.18
CA GLY A 27 15.13 -5.93 -7.60
C GLY A 27 13.75 -6.61 -7.66
N PHE A 28 12.64 -5.85 -7.69
CA PHE A 28 11.28 -6.41 -7.75
C PHE A 28 10.90 -6.78 -9.18
N SER A 29 10.31 -7.96 -9.35
CA SER A 29 9.91 -8.49 -10.66
C SER A 29 8.55 -7.96 -11.16
N SER A 30 7.79 -7.28 -10.29
CA SER A 30 6.43 -6.81 -10.59
C SER A 30 5.99 -5.72 -9.62
N VAL A 31 5.21 -4.77 -10.15
CA VAL A 31 4.51 -3.75 -9.33
C VAL A 31 3.60 -4.41 -8.29
N THR A 32 3.01 -5.57 -8.63
CA THR A 32 2.15 -6.30 -7.69
C THR A 32 2.96 -6.82 -6.49
N ASP A 33 4.16 -7.34 -6.73
CA ASP A 33 5.02 -7.87 -5.67
C ASP A 33 5.51 -6.76 -4.75
N PHE A 34 5.85 -5.60 -5.33
CA PHE A 34 6.20 -4.41 -4.58
C PHE A 34 5.02 -3.92 -3.70
N ILE A 35 3.81 -3.83 -4.27
CA ILE A 35 2.62 -3.44 -3.51
C ILE A 35 2.36 -4.42 -2.35
N VAL A 36 2.46 -5.73 -2.60
CA VAL A 36 2.28 -6.75 -1.56
C VAL A 36 3.34 -6.62 -0.47
N TYR A 37 4.59 -6.36 -0.83
CA TYR A 37 5.67 -6.13 0.13
C TYR A 37 5.40 -4.91 1.02
N VAL A 38 5.10 -3.76 0.43
CA VAL A 38 4.81 -2.52 1.18
C VAL A 38 3.58 -2.69 2.06
N LEU A 39 2.51 -3.30 1.57
CA LEU A 39 1.31 -3.53 2.37
C LEU A 39 1.59 -4.47 3.55
N ARG A 40 2.40 -5.51 3.37
CA ARG A 40 2.82 -6.38 4.48
C ARG A 40 3.64 -5.64 5.51
N ASP A 41 4.54 -4.76 5.08
CA ASP A 41 5.37 -3.97 5.99
C ASP A 41 4.51 -2.99 6.81
N VAL A 42 3.59 -2.26 6.16
CA VAL A 42 2.63 -1.37 6.84
C VAL A 42 1.76 -2.14 7.84
N ILE A 43 1.23 -3.31 7.47
CA ILE A 43 0.46 -4.17 8.38
C ILE A 43 1.33 -4.68 9.52
N SER A 44 2.58 -5.06 9.25
CA SER A 44 3.52 -5.54 10.25
C SER A 44 3.90 -4.44 11.24
N MET A 45 4.08 -3.21 10.78
CA MET A 45 4.31 -2.04 11.62
C MET A 45 3.10 -1.78 12.52
N LYS A 46 1.89 -1.87 11.97
CA LYS A 46 0.64 -1.78 12.74
C LYS A 46 0.47 -2.93 13.74
N SER A 47 0.88 -4.14 13.39
CA SER A 47 0.75 -5.34 14.23
C SER A 47 1.80 -5.42 15.34
N ARG A 48 3.03 -4.92 15.10
CA ARG A 48 4.05 -4.71 16.14
C ARG A 48 3.64 -3.59 17.10
N GLY A 49 2.75 -2.70 16.67
CA GLY A 49 1.97 -1.78 17.49
C GLY A 49 0.78 -2.41 18.21
N SER A 50 0.87 -3.67 18.65
CA SER A 50 0.00 -4.24 19.70
C SER A 50 0.33 -3.57 21.04
N GLY A 51 0.03 -2.28 21.07
CA GLY A 51 0.45 -1.26 22.01
C GLY A 51 0.00 0.16 21.59
N GLY A 52 -0.65 0.35 20.43
CA GLY A 52 -1.26 1.64 20.10
C GLY A 52 -2.04 1.58 18.79
N GLN A 53 -3.35 1.79 18.88
CA GLN A 53 -4.23 2.11 17.76
C GLN A 53 -3.57 3.16 16.85
N LEU A 54 -3.74 3.05 15.52
CA LEU A 54 -3.57 4.22 14.65
C LEU A 54 -4.31 5.38 15.34
N THR A 55 -3.57 6.41 15.72
CA THR A 55 -4.20 7.52 16.44
C THR A 55 -5.24 8.15 15.51
N ARG A 56 -6.27 8.77 16.10
CA ARG A 56 -7.31 9.44 15.29
C ARG A 56 -6.69 10.45 14.32
N ASP A 57 -5.58 11.07 14.71
CA ASP A 57 -4.80 11.99 13.90
C ASP A 57 -4.19 11.32 12.66
N GLU A 58 -3.58 10.13 12.77
CA GLU A 58 -3.02 9.42 11.61
C GLU A 58 -4.13 9.01 10.62
N MET A 59 -5.29 8.58 11.14
CA MET A 59 -6.44 8.27 10.30
C MET A 59 -7.03 9.51 9.61
N GLU A 60 -7.08 10.66 10.28
CA GLU A 60 -7.51 11.91 9.65
C GLU A 60 -6.51 12.42 8.61
N GLN A 61 -5.21 12.28 8.86
CA GLN A 61 -4.19 12.63 7.87
C GLN A 61 -4.29 11.76 6.62
N ILE A 62 -4.49 10.45 6.77
CA ILE A 62 -4.71 9.53 5.64
C ILE A 62 -6.00 9.91 4.90
N ARG A 63 -7.09 10.20 5.63
CA ARG A 63 -8.37 10.62 5.02
C ARG A 63 -8.24 11.93 4.24
N ASN A 64 -7.54 12.93 4.78
CA ASN A 64 -7.31 14.21 4.12
C ASN A 64 -6.39 14.06 2.91
N LYS A 65 -5.37 13.19 2.99
CA LYS A 65 -4.50 12.88 1.86
C LYS A 65 -5.26 12.16 0.74
N LEU A 66 -6.15 11.23 1.08
CA LEU A 66 -7.01 10.54 0.12
C LEU A 66 -8.04 11.48 -0.53
N LYS A 67 -8.63 12.44 0.22
CA LYS A 67 -9.49 13.51 -0.33
C LYS A 67 -8.73 14.41 -1.30
N SER A 68 -7.54 14.85 -0.93
CA SER A 68 -6.68 15.70 -1.79
C SER A 68 -6.32 15.00 -3.11
N LEU A 69 -6.17 13.68 -3.07
CA LEU A 69 -5.89 12.86 -4.24
C LEU A 69 -7.16 12.44 -5.03
N GLY A 70 -8.37 12.85 -4.59
CA GLY A 70 -9.63 12.63 -5.32
C GLY A 70 -10.24 11.24 -5.19
N TYR A 71 -9.91 10.49 -4.14
CA TYR A 71 -10.43 9.13 -3.90
C TYR A 71 -11.67 9.09 -3.00
N LEU A 72 -12.12 10.25 -2.50
CA LEU A 72 -13.24 10.45 -1.57
C LEU A 72 -14.09 11.63 -2.01
#